data_AF-K0YX63-F1
#
_entry.id   AF-K0YX63-F1
#
_cell.length_a   1.000
_cell.length_b   1.000
_cell.length_c   1.000
_cell.angle_alpha   90.00
_cell.angle_beta   90.00
_cell.angle_gamma   90.00
#
_symmetry.space_group_name_H-M   'P 1'
#
loop_
_entity.id
_entity.type
_entity.pdbx_description
1 polymer ?
#
loop_
_entity_poly.entity_id
_entity_poly.type
_entity_poly.pdbx_seq_one_letter_code
_entity_poly.pdbx_strand_id
1 'polypeptide(L)' 'MAIDHRAKAMSWWLYMHTESPMPAARIMAEMPTDESIAGMCAKADGMRRNDEAVQRWGAAVTWEEFHAREWKGSDW' A
#
# COMPACT_ATOMS: atom_id res chain seq x y z
N MET A 1 3.65 15.57 9.53
CA MET A 1 2.21 15.26 9.36
C MET A 1 2.03 13.76 9.51
N ALA A 2 1.23 13.31 10.47
CA ALA A 2 0.99 11.89 10.73
C ALA A 2 0.38 11.19 9.50
N ILE A 3 0.67 9.90 9.32
CA ILE A 3 0.14 9.12 8.19
C ILE A 3 -1.39 9.05 8.22
N ASP A 4 -1.98 9.01 9.41
CA ASP A 4 -3.43 9.01 9.62
C ASP A 4 -4.11 10.27 9.08
N HIS A 5 -3.49 11.44 9.32
CA HIS A 5 -4.01 12.71 8.79
C HIS A 5 -3.95 12.77 7.27
N ARG A 6 -2.92 12.16 6.65
CA ARG A 6 -2.80 12.08 5.19
C ARG A 6 -3.82 11.11 4.59
N ALA A 7 -4.00 9.95 5.22
CA ALA A 7 -4.99 8.96 4.81
C ALA A 7 -6.42 9.56 4.83
N LYS A 8 -6.79 10.25 5.91
CA LYS A 8 -8.08 10.95 6.01
C LYS A 8 -8.26 12.03 4.94
N ALA A 9 -7.22 12.84 4.71
CA ALA A 9 -7.27 13.90 3.69
C ALA A 9 -7.45 13.32 2.27
N MET A 10 -6.77 12.21 1.95
CA MET A 10 -6.93 11.51 0.68
C MET A 10 -8.33 10.92 0.53
N SER A 11 -8.86 10.25 1.56
CA SER A 11 -10.24 9.73 1.54
C SER A 11 -11.27 10.84 1.31
N TRP A 12 -11.12 11.98 2.00
CA TRP A 12 -11.99 13.13 1.79
C TRP A 12 -11.88 13.72 0.38
N TRP A 13 -10.66 13.83 -0.14
CA TRP A 13 -10.44 14.30 -1.50
C TRP A 13 -11.11 13.38 -2.52
N LEU A 14 -10.91 12.06 -2.39
CA LEU A 14 -11.51 11.06 -3.28
C LEU A 14 -13.03 11.09 -3.23
N TYR A 15 -13.60 11.28 -2.04
CA TYR A 15 -15.04 11.47 -1.89
C TYR A 15 -15.56 12.69 -2.67
N MET A 16 -14.89 13.84 -2.55
CA MET A 16 -15.34 15.08 -3.20
C MET A 16 -15.19 15.05 -4.74
N HIS A 17 -14.33 14.18 -5.26
CA HIS A 17 -13.99 14.12 -6.69
C HIS A 17 -14.50 12.84 -7.39
N THR A 18 -15.30 12.03 -6.71
CA THR A 18 -15.93 10.86 -7.36
C THR A 18 -17.18 11.27 -8.11
N GLU A 19 -17.40 10.69 -9.31
CA GLU A 19 -18.55 11.00 -10.17
C GLU A 19 -19.89 10.57 -9.54
N SER A 20 -19.87 9.59 -8.64
CA SER A 20 -21.04 9.06 -7.96
C SER A 20 -20.76 8.88 -6.46
N PRO A 21 -20.78 9.97 -5.66
CA PRO A 21 -20.56 9.89 -4.22
C PRO A 21 -21.64 9.05 -3.54
N MET A 22 -21.19 8.19 -2.63
CA MET A 22 -22.11 7.50 -1.72
C MET A 22 -22.87 8.51 -0.84
N PRO A 23 -24.05 8.15 -0.31
CA PRO A 23 -24.74 8.97 0.66
C PRO A 23 -23.85 9.25 1.88
N ALA A 24 -23.90 10.47 2.42
CA ALA A 24 -23.06 10.87 3.56
C ALA A 24 -23.16 9.91 4.76
N ALA A 25 -24.36 9.38 5.03
CA ALA A 25 -24.58 8.41 6.10
C ALA A 25 -23.83 7.08 5.87
N ARG A 26 -23.72 6.62 4.62
CA ARG A 26 -22.96 5.41 4.26
C ARG A 26 -21.46 5.64 4.41
N ILE A 27 -20.99 6.81 3.97
CA ILE A 27 -19.58 7.19 4.11
C ILE A 27 -19.19 7.26 5.57
N MET A 28 -19.99 7.89 6.43
CA MET A 28 -19.70 7.92 7.86
C MET A 28 -19.67 6.53 8.50
N ALA A 29 -20.47 5.57 8.00
CA ALA A 29 -20.49 4.21 8.51
C ALA A 29 -19.32 3.33 7.98
N GLU A 30 -18.83 3.60 6.77
CA GLU A 30 -17.80 2.79 6.11
C GLU A 30 -16.39 3.38 6.23
N MET A 31 -16.28 4.67 6.56
CA MET A 31 -14.99 5.33 6.72
C MET A 31 -14.15 4.66 7.82
N PRO A 32 -12.86 4.39 7.56
CA PRO A 32 -11.98 3.81 8.56
C PRO A 32 -11.74 4.81 9.71
N THR A 33 -11.79 4.31 10.94
CA THR A 33 -11.46 5.06 12.16
C THR A 33 -9.95 5.26 12.28
N ASP A 34 -9.51 6.19 13.14
CA ASP A 34 -8.08 6.37 13.42
C ASP A 34 -7.40 5.07 13.87
N GLU A 35 -8.09 4.29 14.71
CA GLU A 35 -7.61 3.01 15.20
C GLU A 35 -7.46 1.98 14.08
N SER A 36 -8.42 1.94 13.13
CA SER A 36 -8.33 1.01 12.01
C SER A 36 -7.23 1.42 11.03
N ILE A 37 -7.03 2.73 10.80
CA ILE A 37 -5.92 3.24 9.99
C ILE A 37 -4.58 2.89 10.64
N ALA A 38 -4.42 3.15 11.94
CA ALA A 38 -3.22 2.79 12.68
C ALA A 38 -2.95 1.28 12.64
N GLY A 39 -3.99 0.44 12.78
CA GLY A 39 -3.90 -1.00 12.64
C GLY A 39 -3.46 -1.45 11.24
N MET A 40 -3.99 -0.84 10.18
CA MET A 40 -3.57 -1.10 8.81
C MET A 40 -2.10 -0.71 8.57
N CYS A 41 -1.67 0.45 9.07
CA CYS A 41 -0.27 0.88 8.98
C CYS A 41 0.66 -0.06 9.75
N ALA A 42 0.31 -0.45 10.97
CA ALA A 42 1.10 -1.38 11.76
C ALA A 42 1.21 -2.76 11.08
N LYS A 43 0.13 -3.26 10.48
CA LYS A 43 0.13 -4.50 9.70
C LYS A 43 1.04 -4.40 8.47
N ALA A 44 0.96 -3.29 7.72
CA ALA A 44 1.81 -3.04 6.56
C ALA A 44 3.30 -2.97 6.95
N ASP A 45 3.62 -2.31 8.07
CA ASP A 45 4.98 -2.30 8.61
C ASP A 45 5.46 -3.69 9.04
N GLY A 46 4.57 -4.49 9.64
CA GLY A 46 4.85 -5.88 9.98
C GLY A 46 5.15 -6.73 8.75
N MET A 47 4.38 -6.56 7.66
CA MET A 47 4.62 -7.23 6.38
C MET A 47 5.96 -6.80 5.78
N ARG A 48 6.25 -5.50 5.73
CA ARG A 48 7.54 -4.98 5.24
C ARG A 48 8.71 -5.57 6.01
N ARG A 49 8.62 -5.65 7.34
CA ARG A 49 9.67 -6.28 8.18
C ARG A 49 9.80 -7.78 7.91
N ASN A 50 8.70 -8.47 7.62
CA ASN A 50 8.73 -9.87 7.22
C ASN A 50 9.43 -10.01 5.87
N ASP A 51 9.09 -9.18 4.88
CA ASP A 51 9.74 -9.17 3.57
C ASP A 51 11.24 -8.86 3.67
N GLU A 52 11.62 -7.86 4.47
CA GLU A 52 13.03 -7.54 4.78
C GLU A 52 13.73 -8.73 5.47
N ALA A 53 13.04 -9.42 6.38
CA ALA A 53 13.58 -10.62 7.02
C ALA A 53 13.72 -11.79 6.03
N VAL A 54 12.75 -11.98 5.13
CA VAL A 54 12.86 -12.97 4.05
C VAL A 54 14.06 -12.60 3.19
N GLN A 55 14.17 -11.37 2.67
CA GLN A 55 15.33 -10.89 1.90
C GLN A 55 16.67 -11.11 2.61
N ARG A 56 16.71 -10.97 3.95
CA ARG A 56 17.92 -11.15 4.76
C ARG A 56 18.32 -12.63 4.95
N TRP A 57 17.36 -13.56 4.94
CA TRP A 57 17.59 -14.98 5.27
C TRP A 57 17.34 -15.95 4.09
N GLY A 58 16.88 -15.46 2.93
CA GLY A 58 16.69 -16.18 1.67
C GLY A 58 16.35 -15.22 0.53
N ALA A 59 16.51 -15.61 -0.74
CA ALA A 59 16.20 -14.73 -1.85
C ALA A 59 14.67 -14.56 -1.99
N ALA A 60 14.10 -13.56 -1.30
CA ALA A 60 12.76 -13.08 -1.64
C ALA A 60 12.84 -12.55 -3.07
N VAL A 61 12.02 -13.08 -3.97
CA VAL A 61 11.95 -12.56 -5.34
C VAL A 61 11.59 -11.07 -5.26
N THR A 62 12.51 -10.21 -5.67
CA THR A 62 12.31 -8.76 -5.64
C THR A 62 11.75 -8.29 -6.98
N TRP A 63 11.02 -7.18 -6.98
CA TRP A 63 10.46 -6.60 -8.21
C TRP A 63 11.55 -6.24 -9.24
N GLU A 64 12.78 -6.01 -8.79
CA GLU A 64 13.95 -5.78 -9.63
C GLU A 64 14.34 -7.01 -10.46
N GLU A 65 14.13 -8.23 -9.95
CA GLU A 65 14.40 -9.48 -10.68
C GLU A 65 13.41 -9.73 -11.83
N PHE A 66 12.25 -9.09 -11.79
CA PHE A 66 11.27 -9.13 -12.88
C PHE A 66 11.68 -8.29 -14.09
N HIS A 67 12.64 -7.38 -13.92
CA HIS A 67 13.30 -6.68 -15.03
C HIS A 67 14.47 -7.52 -15.54
N ALA A 68 14.16 -8.65 -16.17
CA ALA A 68 15.15 -9.41 -16.92
C ALA A 68 15.84 -8.46 -17.91
N ARG A 69 17.18 -8.36 -17.82
CA ARG A 69 18.01 -7.75 -18.86
C ARG A 69 17.60 -8.36 -20.19
N GLU A 70 17.48 -7.51 -21.22
CA GLU A 70 17.39 -7.94 -22.61
C GLU A 70 18.37 -9.08 -22.85
N TRP A 71 17.85 -10.22 -23.29
CA TRP A 71 18.63 -11.30 -23.85
C TRP A 71 19.49 -10.74 -24.99
N LYS A 72 20.80 -10.60 -24.78
CA LYS A 72 21.76 -10.51 -25.87
C LYS A 72 22.29 -11.92 -26.10
N GLY A 73 21.98 -12.43 -27.30
CA GLY A 73 22.26 -13.78 -27.73
C GLY A 73 23.69 -14.23 -27.44
N SER A 74 23.79 -15.51 -27.12
CA SER A 74 25.02 -16.28 -27.07
C SER A 74 25.77 -16.21 -28.40
N ASP A 75 26.96 -15.63 -28.38
CA ASP A 75 28.05 -15.98 -29.29
C ASP A 75 29.11 -16.71 -28.46
N TRP A 76 29.01 -18.05 -28.42
CA TRP A 76 30.11 -19.05 -28.31
C TRP A 76 29.51 -20.43 -28.59
#